data_AF-A0A530RAQ7-F1
#
_entry.id   AF-A0A530RAQ7-F1
#
_cell.length_a   1.000
_cell.length_b   1.000
_cell.length_c   1.000
_cell.angle_alpha   90.00
_cell.angle_beta   90.00
_cell.angle_gamma   90.00
#
_symmetry.space_group_name_H-M   'P 1'
#
loop_
_entity.id
_entity.type
_entity.pdbx_description
1 polymer ?
#
loop_
_entity_poly.entity_id
_entity_poly.type
_entity_poly.pdbx_seq_one_letter_code
_entity_poly.pdbx_strand_id
1 'polypeptide(L)'
;MTKRIVVTGTDTGIGKTVFSAGLAGLLDGFYWKPVQSGLDEETDSEVVARLSGLPDGRVLPEVYRLTMPLSPHRSAEIDGVAIEADDLSFPVLPT
;
A
#
# COMPACT_ATOMS: atom_id res chain seq x y z
N MET A 1 0.82 -20.67 -9.40
CA MET A 1 0.06 -19.53 -9.92
C MET A 1 -0.28 -18.62 -8.74
N THR A 2 0.36 -17.46 -8.63
CA THR A 2 0.05 -16.50 -7.58
C THR A 2 -1.23 -15.75 -7.96
N LYS A 3 -2.27 -15.82 -7.11
CA LYS A 3 -3.50 -15.03 -7.32
C LYS A 3 -3.25 -13.61 -6.83
N ARG A 4 -3.69 -12.62 -7.62
CA ARG A 4 -3.63 -11.20 -7.25
C ARG A 4 -5.04 -10.73 -6.90
N ILE A 5 -5.17 -10.00 -5.81
CA ILE A 5 -6.43 -9.47 -5.31
C ILE A 5 -6.26 -7.96 -5.15
N VAL A 6 -7.15 -7.18 -5.75
CA VAL A 6 -7.20 -5.73 -5.56
C VAL A 6 -8.27 -5.42 -4.52
N VAL A 7 -7.87 -4.78 -3.43
CA VAL A 7 -8.79 -4.27 -2.41
C VAL A 7 -9.14 -2.83 -2.77
N THR A 8 -10.40 -2.58 -3.12
CA THR A 8 -10.94 -1.25 -3.39
C THR A 8 -11.98 -0.87 -2.33
N GLY A 9 -12.36 0.40 -2.27
CA GLY A 9 -13.42 0.85 -1.38
C GLY A 9 -14.05 2.15 -1.84
N THR A 10 -15.23 2.43 -1.28
CA THR A 10 -16.06 3.56 -1.69
C THR A 10 -15.61 4.89 -1.09
N ASP A 11 -14.84 4.86 0.00
CA ASP A 11 -14.35 6.06 0.67
C ASP A 11 -13.02 5.78 1.40
N THR A 12 -12.40 6.84 1.89
CA THR A 12 -11.31 6.85 2.87
C THR A 12 -11.81 6.41 4.25
N GLY A 13 -10.93 5.90 5.11
CA GLY A 13 -11.30 5.54 6.49
C GLY A 13 -12.22 4.32 6.68
N ILE A 14 -12.81 3.73 5.63
CA ILE A 14 -13.77 2.61 5.76
C ILE A 14 -13.18 1.27 6.21
N GLY A 15 -11.88 1.21 6.53
CA GLY A 15 -11.21 -0.01 7.01
C GLY A 15 -10.51 -0.88 5.96
N LYS A 16 -10.22 -0.35 4.76
CA LYS A 16 -9.48 -1.09 3.70
C LYS A 16 -8.15 -1.66 4.19
N THR A 17 -7.40 -0.90 4.97
CA THR A 17 -6.08 -1.26 5.48
C THR A 17 -6.15 -2.44 6.44
N VAL A 18 -7.07 -2.37 7.41
CA VAL A 18 -7.34 -3.46 8.37
C VAL A 18 -7.82 -4.72 7.65
N PHE A 19 -8.74 -4.57 6.69
CA PHE A 19 -9.19 -5.69 5.86
C PHE A 19 -8.02 -6.32 5.07
N SER A 20 -7.16 -5.50 4.48
CA SER A 20 -5.99 -5.98 3.73
C SER A 20 -5.01 -6.72 4.62
N ALA A 21 -4.79 -6.25 5.85
CA ALA A 21 -3.94 -6.93 6.82
C ALA A 21 -4.48 -8.33 7.18
N GLY A 22 -5.78 -8.43 7.49
CA GLY A 22 -6.42 -9.70 7.78
C GLY A 22 -6.43 -10.66 6.59
N LEU A 23 -6.71 -10.15 5.39
CA LEU A 23 -6.69 -10.95 4.17
C LEU A 23 -5.28 -11.46 3.85
N ALA A 24 -4.27 -10.60 3.93
CA ALA A 24 -2.89 -10.98 3.66
C ALA A 24 -2.38 -12.00 4.69
N GLY A 25 -2.66 -11.80 5.98
CA GLY A 25 -2.31 -12.76 7.04
C GLY A 25 -3.00 -14.11 6.87
N LEU A 26 -4.32 -14.11 6.57
CA LEU A 26 -5.09 -15.35 6.35
C LEU A 26 -4.55 -16.19 5.18
N LEU A 27 -4.04 -15.53 4.14
CA LEU A 27 -3.56 -16.19 2.92
C LEU A 27 -2.05 -16.47 2.92
N ASP A 28 -1.32 -16.11 3.99
CA ASP A 28 0.15 -16.04 3.98
C ASP A 28 0.69 -15.30 2.72
N GLY A 29 0.07 -14.15 2.43
CA GLY A 29 0.25 -13.41 1.20
C GLY A 29 1.41 -12.41 1.23
N PHE A 30 1.42 -11.56 0.20
CA PHE A 30 2.19 -10.32 0.15
C PHE A 30 1.24 -9.13 0.09
N TYR A 31 1.61 -8.03 0.73
CA TYR A 31 0.88 -6.77 0.66
C TYR A 31 1.69 -5.74 -0.12
N TRP A 32 1.03 -4.98 -0.97
CA TRP A 32 1.65 -3.87 -1.69
C TRP A 32 0.67 -2.72 -1.85
N LYS A 33 1.11 -1.52 -1.46
CA LYS A 33 0.44 -0.26 -1.74
C LYS A 33 1.36 0.57 -2.63
N PRO A 34 1.10 0.69 -3.94
CA PRO A 34 2.03 1.37 -4.84
C PRO A 34 2.24 2.85 -4.50
N VAL A 35 1.20 3.54 -4.03
CA VAL A 35 1.22 4.96 -3.74
C VAL A 35 0.65 5.22 -2.35
N GLN A 36 1.49 5.70 -1.44
CA GLN A 36 1.11 6.19 -0.12
C GLN A 36 1.03 7.72 -0.14
N SER A 37 -0.05 8.27 0.42
CA SER A 37 -0.23 9.72 0.61
C SER A 37 -0.54 9.99 2.08
N GLY A 38 0.21 10.91 2.68
CA GLY A 38 0.27 11.09 4.13
C GLY A 38 1.37 10.24 4.74
N LEU A 39 2.35 10.89 5.37
CA LEU A 39 3.50 10.24 6.04
C LEU A 39 3.67 10.64 7.51
N ASP A 40 2.86 11.58 8.01
CA ASP A 40 2.93 12.06 9.39
C ASP A 40 2.34 11.08 10.41
N GLU A 41 1.50 10.15 9.94
CA GLU A 41 0.89 9.07 10.71
C GLU A 41 1.39 7.70 10.23
N GLU A 42 0.98 6.64 10.92
CA GLU A 42 1.26 5.27 10.50
C GLU A 42 0.70 5.03 9.09
N THR A 43 1.58 4.66 8.17
CA THR A 43 1.24 4.33 6.79
C THR A 43 0.45 3.03 6.72
N ASP A 44 -0.26 2.80 5.61
CA ASP A 44 -0.99 1.54 5.43
C ASP A 44 -0.06 0.32 5.49
N SER A 45 1.16 0.45 4.95
CA SER A 45 2.19 -0.61 5.00
C SER A 45 2.60 -0.93 6.44
N GLU A 46 2.80 0.08 7.28
CA GLU A 46 3.13 -0.09 8.70
C GLU A 46 1.97 -0.73 9.48
N VAL A 47 0.74 -0.27 9.25
CA VAL A 47 -0.48 -0.88 9.82
C VAL A 47 -0.57 -2.36 9.42
N VAL A 48 -0.37 -2.67 8.14
CA VAL A 48 -0.45 -4.06 7.64
C VAL A 48 0.67 -4.92 8.22
N ALA A 49 1.90 -4.41 8.28
CA ALA A 49 3.03 -5.13 8.90
C ALA A 49 2.72 -5.47 10.36
N ARG A 50 2.18 -4.51 11.11
CA ARG A 50 1.82 -4.68 12.53
C ARG A 50 0.64 -5.63 12.75
N LEU A 51 -0.38 -5.59 11.90
CA LEU A 51 -1.64 -6.32 12.12
C LEU A 51 -1.74 -7.69 11.45
N SER A 52 -0.99 -7.94 10.37
CA SER A 52 -1.15 -9.15 9.55
C SER A 52 -0.54 -10.41 10.17
N GLY A 53 0.40 -10.27 11.10
CA GLY A 53 1.17 -11.39 11.66
C GLY A 53 2.10 -12.06 10.64
N LEU A 54 2.32 -11.44 9.47
CA LEU A 54 3.23 -11.93 8.45
C LEU A 54 4.70 -11.71 8.85
N PRO A 55 5.64 -12.55 8.38
CA PRO A 55 7.06 -12.30 8.57
C PRO A 55 7.53 -11.05 7.81
N ASP A 56 8.68 -10.52 8.22
CA ASP A 56 9.36 -9.42 7.54
C ASP A 56 9.57 -9.73 6.05
N GLY A 57 9.46 -8.70 5.20
CA GLY A 57 9.57 -8.83 3.75
C GLY A 57 8.28 -9.24 3.03
N ARG A 58 7.18 -9.48 3.74
CA ARG A 58 5.86 -9.70 3.13
C ARG A 58 5.07 -8.43 2.82
N VAL A 59 5.43 -7.33 3.46
CA VAL A 59 4.96 -5.98 3.10
C VAL A 59 5.97 -5.36 2.17
N LEU A 60 5.58 -5.15 0.92
CA LEU A 60 6.43 -4.66 -0.15
C LEU A 60 6.47 -3.12 -0.13
N PRO A 61 7.62 -2.50 -0.45
CA PRO A 61 7.77 -1.06 -0.39
C PRO A 61 6.85 -0.35 -1.37
N GLU A 62 6.40 0.84 -1.00
CA GLU A 62 5.67 1.72 -1.92
C GLU A 62 6.61 2.25 -3.00
N VAL A 63 6.07 2.49 -4.19
CA VAL A 63 6.81 3.17 -5.27
C VAL A 63 6.86 4.67 -4.97
N TYR A 64 5.74 5.22 -4.51
CA TYR A 64 5.59 6.64 -4.21
C TYR A 64 5.14 6.82 -2.76
N ARG A 65 5.88 7.66 -2.03
CA ARG A 65 5.58 8.09 -0.65
C ARG A 65 5.43 9.61 -0.66
N LEU A 66 4.20 10.08 -0.56
CA LEU A 66 3.82 11.49 -0.73
C LEU A 66 3.40 12.10 0.61
N THR A 67 3.79 13.34 0.87
CA THR A 67 3.76 13.94 2.22
C THR A 67 2.35 14.23 2.71
N MET A 68 1.50 14.82 1.87
CA MET A 68 0.19 15.32 2.27
C MET A 68 -0.87 14.20 2.30
N PRO A 69 -1.73 14.12 3.32
CA PRO A 69 -2.82 13.15 3.44
C PRO A 69 -4.01 13.54 2.55
N LEU A 70 -3.75 13.70 1.25
CA LEU A 70 -4.71 14.05 0.21
C LEU A 70 -4.80 12.93 -0.82
N SER A 71 -5.60 13.13 -1.86
CA SER A 71 -5.56 12.27 -3.04
C SER A 71 -4.12 12.18 -3.60
N PRO A 72 -3.70 11.02 -4.15
CA PRO A 72 -2.36 10.87 -4.70
C PRO A 72 -1.96 11.95 -5.70
N HIS A 73 -2.86 12.35 -6.61
CA HIS A 73 -2.58 13.40 -7.58
C HIS A 73 -2.29 14.75 -6.93
N ARG A 74 -3.04 15.11 -5.87
CA ARG A 74 -2.91 16.41 -5.22
C ARG A 74 -1.69 16.44 -4.31
N SER A 75 -1.42 15.34 -3.62
CA SER A 75 -0.21 15.19 -2.80
C SER A 75 1.05 15.25 -3.68
N ALA A 76 1.03 14.56 -4.83
CA ALA A 76 2.11 14.59 -5.81
C ALA A 76 2.35 15.99 -6.41
N GLU A 77 1.27 16.72 -6.74
CA GLU A 77 1.38 18.11 -7.21
C GLU A 77 2.06 19.02 -6.17
N ILE A 78 1.70 18.88 -4.89
CA ILE A 78 2.30 19.66 -3.79
C ILE A 78 3.77 19.29 -3.59
N ASP A 79 4.10 18.00 -3.70
CA ASP A 79 5.45 17.49 -3.55
C ASP A 79 6.33 17.71 -4.79
N GLY A 80 5.76 18.23 -5.89
CA GLY A 80 6.46 18.39 -7.17
C GLY A 80 6.85 17.06 -7.83
N VAL A 81 6.10 16.00 -7.55
CA VAL A 81 6.30 14.64 -8.08
C VAL A 81 5.33 14.38 -9.23
N ALA A 82 5.82 13.82 -10.33
CA ALA A 82 4.98 13.25 -11.38
C ALA A 82 4.81 11.75 -11.11
N ILE A 83 3.56 11.27 -11.02
CA ILE A 83 3.27 9.84 -10.91
C ILE A 83 3.08 9.30 -12.33
N GLU A 84 4.00 8.47 -12.78
CA GLU A 84 3.92 7.81 -14.08
C GLU A 84 3.41 6.38 -13.92
N ALA A 85 2.43 5.98 -14.75
CA ALA A 85 1.83 4.66 -14.68
C ALA A 85 2.85 3.54 -14.96
N ASP A 86 3.85 3.82 -15.80
CA ASP A 86 4.91 2.88 -16.16
C ASP A 86 5.81 2.53 -14.96
N ASP A 87 5.87 3.39 -13.93
CA ASP A 87 6.62 3.12 -12.70
C ASP A 87 5.85 2.21 -11.74
N LEU A 88 4.53 2.04 -11.92
CA LEU A 88 3.68 1.19 -11.09
C LEU A 88 3.72 -0.28 -11.54
N SER A 89 4.91 -0.75 -11.91
CA SER A 89 5.16 -2.15 -12.25
C SER A 89 4.99 -3.05 -11.03
N PHE A 90 4.43 -4.25 -11.24
CA PHE A 90 4.23 -5.18 -10.14
C PHE A 90 5.58 -5.60 -9.55
N PRO A 91 5.73 -5.58 -8.21
CA PRO A 91 6.96 -5.99 -7.57
C PRO A 91 7.25 -7.46 -7.83
N VAL A 92 8.53 -7.77 -8.06
CA VAL A 92 9.04 -9.14 -8.09
C VAL A 92 8.99 -9.66 -6.67
N LEU A 93 8.25 -10.75 -6.45
CA LEU A 93 8.15 -11.35 -5.13
C LEU A 93 9.49 -11.97 -4.74
N PRO A 94 9.97 -11.77 -3.49
CA PRO A 94 11.10 -12.49 -2.95
C PRO A 94 10.88 -14.01 -3.11
N THR A 95 11.92 -14.72 -3.53
CA THR A 95 11.98 -16.19 -3.58
C THR A 95 12.18 -16.80 -2.21
#